data_AF-A0AA38MHT1-F1
#
_entry.id   AF-A0AA38MHT1-F1
#
_cell.length_a   1.000
_cell.length_b   1.000
_cell.length_c   1.000
_cell.angle_alpha   90.00
_cell.angle_beta   90.00
_cell.angle_gamma   90.00
#
_symmetry.space_group_name_H-M   'P 1'
#
loop_
_entity.id
_entity.type
_entity.pdbx_description
1 polymer ?
#
loop_
_entity_poly.entity_id
_entity_poly.type
_entity_poly.pdbx_seq_one_letter_code
_entity_poly.pdbx_strand_id
1 'polypeptide(L)'
;MVVAFGDMEAMTAASFVLLTNLVHLVKLYCFIFQRTKVQNLINSINREEFKPKNSDDCNILLKDINRSKRITKSFWLMCFMVCLLFAIFPLLDKSQSEGIRLPLGGWYPFNTNESPVFQIVYVYQILATYVNGIRNISIDTFISGVIMVISGQLSLLNNEFQTINAKQQDFGHNQVEIRKLLLRNVLHYKSIITFTDDVTTLFSTCLISQFVVSVVIICMTMFQLSLVPVLSLQFLSMAMYQACMLLEIFLWCYYGNEVILKSTNLTMSAYRCGWVEFSKEFKQDLLFFMTRTQFPLKLYAGGYFTLSLDTFMAILKSSWSYFAMLNTVHSKEIV
;
A
#
# COMPACT_ATOMS: atom_id res chain seq x y z
N MET A 1 -12.06 -0.83 26.14
CA MET A 1 -11.50 -2.20 26.26
C MET A 1 -11.63 -2.72 27.68
N VAL A 2 -11.18 -1.99 28.72
CA VAL A 2 -11.35 -2.42 30.13
C VAL A 2 -12.82 -2.65 30.52
N VAL A 3 -13.74 -1.81 30.05
CA VAL A 3 -15.19 -1.93 30.31
C VAL A 3 -15.85 -3.06 29.51
N ALA A 4 -15.25 -3.49 28.40
CA ALA A 4 -15.78 -4.56 27.53
C ALA A 4 -15.15 -5.92 27.84
N PHE A 5 -14.30 -6.01 28.87
CA PHE A 5 -13.54 -7.21 29.16
C PHE A 5 -14.46 -8.35 29.62
N GLY A 6 -14.39 -9.49 28.93
CA GLY A 6 -15.26 -10.65 29.17
C GLY A 6 -16.40 -10.82 28.15
N ASP A 7 -16.69 -9.81 27.32
CA ASP A 7 -17.60 -9.91 26.18
C ASP A 7 -16.78 -9.97 24.87
N MET A 8 -16.72 -11.16 24.28
CA MET A 8 -15.91 -11.39 23.07
C MET A 8 -16.37 -10.54 21.89
N GLU A 9 -17.68 -10.30 21.74
CA GLU A 9 -18.23 -9.50 20.63
C GLU A 9 -17.87 -8.03 20.82
N ALA A 10 -18.06 -7.48 22.02
CA ALA A 10 -17.71 -6.10 22.33
C ALA A 10 -16.19 -5.85 22.25
N MET A 11 -15.38 -6.82 22.69
CA MET A 11 -13.92 -6.75 22.58
C MET A 11 -13.46 -6.74 21.14
N THR A 12 -13.96 -7.63 20.30
CA THR A 12 -13.57 -7.71 18.89
C THR A 12 -14.02 -6.48 18.10
N ALA A 13 -15.23 -5.97 18.35
CA ALA A 13 -15.74 -4.75 17.74
C ALA A 13 -14.89 -3.50 18.08
N ALA A 14 -14.46 -3.36 19.34
CA ALA A 14 -13.59 -2.26 19.75
C ALA A 14 -12.15 -2.43 19.24
N SER A 15 -11.67 -3.67 19.13
CA SER A 15 -10.27 -3.97 18.81
C SER A 15 -9.88 -3.55 17.40
N PHE A 16 -10.68 -3.84 16.38
CA PHE A 16 -10.28 -3.52 15.00
C PHE A 16 -10.19 -2.01 14.76
N VAL A 17 -11.12 -1.22 15.33
CA VAL A 17 -11.10 0.25 15.25
C VAL A 17 -9.89 0.80 16.02
N LEU A 18 -9.64 0.32 17.23
CA LEU A 18 -8.49 0.74 18.03
C LEU A 18 -7.17 0.45 17.32
N LEU A 19 -7.00 -0.78 16.83
CA LEU A 19 -5.80 -1.22 16.12
C LEU A 19 -5.56 -0.42 14.84
N THR A 20 -6.63 -0.10 14.10
CA THR A 20 -6.54 0.78 12.91
C THR A 20 -6.01 2.16 13.30
N ASN A 21 -6.53 2.75 14.38
CA ASN A 21 -6.07 4.05 14.86
C ASN A 21 -4.63 3.99 15.39
N LEU A 22 -4.23 2.92 16.08
CA LEU A 22 -2.86 2.74 16.55
C LEU A 22 -1.87 2.68 15.38
N VAL A 23 -2.17 1.92 14.34
CA VAL A 23 -1.32 1.86 13.14
C VAL A 23 -1.30 3.21 12.43
N HIS A 24 -2.45 3.88 12.33
CA HIS A 24 -2.53 5.22 11.76
C HIS A 24 -1.62 6.22 12.51
N LEU A 25 -1.58 6.15 13.85
CA LEU A 25 -0.69 6.99 14.66
C LEU A 25 0.78 6.68 14.38
N VAL A 26 1.16 5.42 14.21
CA VAL A 26 2.54 5.04 13.83
C VAL A 26 2.89 5.62 12.46
N LYS A 27 1.99 5.52 11.47
CA LYS A 27 2.17 6.09 10.14
C LYS A 27 2.31 7.62 10.18
N LEU A 28 1.42 8.30 10.91
CA LEU A 28 1.47 9.75 11.09
C LEU A 28 2.77 10.19 11.78
N TYR A 29 3.19 9.47 12.82
CA TYR A 29 4.47 9.72 13.48
C TYR A 29 5.63 9.62 12.49
N CYS A 30 5.70 8.54 11.71
CA CYS A 30 6.76 8.39 10.70
C CYS A 30 6.74 9.54 9.69
N PHE A 31 5.57 9.92 9.16
CA PHE A 31 5.45 11.02 8.20
C PHE A 31 5.82 12.38 8.76
N ILE A 32 5.37 12.71 9.97
CA ILE A 32 5.61 14.03 10.58
C ILE A 32 7.08 14.16 10.98
N PHE A 33 7.63 13.17 11.67
CA PHE A 33 9.01 13.22 12.17
C PHE A 33 10.04 13.05 11.05
N GLN A 34 9.70 12.36 9.96
CA GLN A 34 10.60 12.17 8.82
C GLN A 34 10.23 13.06 7.63
N ARG A 35 9.43 14.12 7.82
CA ARG A 35 8.94 15.01 6.75
C ARG A 35 10.03 15.52 5.81
N THR A 36 11.21 15.85 6.34
CA THR A 36 12.34 16.33 5.53
C THR A 36 12.85 15.23 4.61
N LYS A 37 12.92 13.99 5.10
CA LYS A 37 13.30 12.83 4.28
C LYS A 37 12.23 12.51 3.25
N VAL A 38 10.94 12.61 3.60
CA VAL A 38 9.82 12.48 2.65
C VAL A 38 9.91 13.54 1.55
N GLN A 39 10.17 14.80 1.89
CA GLN A 39 10.34 15.87 0.91
C GLN A 39 11.55 15.62 0.00
N ASN A 40 12.68 15.19 0.58
CA ASN A 40 13.87 14.83 -0.20
C ASN A 40 13.60 13.66 -1.15
N LEU A 41 12.83 12.66 -0.70
CA LEU A 41 12.38 11.55 -1.53
C LEU A 41 11.51 12.05 -2.70
N ILE A 42 10.53 12.92 -2.44
CA ILE A 42 9.69 13.51 -3.50
C ILE A 42 10.56 14.30 -4.49
N ASN A 43 11.48 15.13 -3.99
CA ASN A 43 12.39 15.91 -4.82
C ASN A 43 13.29 15.01 -5.68
N SER A 44 13.68 13.83 -5.16
CA SER A 44 14.51 12.87 -5.88
C SER A 44 13.81 12.21 -7.06
N ILE A 45 12.47 12.25 -7.14
CA ILE A 45 11.73 11.80 -8.32
C ILE A 45 12.03 12.71 -9.54
N ASN A 46 12.42 13.97 -9.31
CA ASN A 46 12.75 14.93 -10.37
C ASN A 46 14.21 14.85 -10.84
N ARG A 47 14.98 13.84 -10.38
CA ARG A 47 16.34 13.55 -10.87
C ARG A 47 16.34 13.41 -12.39
N GLU A 48 17.44 13.80 -13.04
CA GLU A 48 17.53 13.76 -14.50
C GLU A 48 17.37 12.35 -15.06
N GLU A 49 17.85 11.34 -14.35
CA GLU A 49 17.75 9.94 -14.74
C GLU A 49 16.30 9.43 -14.76
N PHE A 50 15.39 10.08 -14.01
CA PHE A 50 13.99 9.66 -13.89
C PHE A 50 13.07 10.40 -14.87
N LYS A 51 13.58 11.42 -15.57
CA LYS A 51 12.83 12.15 -16.58
C LYS A 51 12.64 11.28 -17.84
N PRO A 52 11.43 11.30 -18.46
CA PRO A 52 11.21 10.60 -19.72
C PRO A 52 12.08 11.21 -20.82
N LYS A 53 12.64 10.38 -21.70
CA LYS A 53 13.57 10.83 -22.76
C LYS A 53 12.91 10.90 -24.13
N ASN A 54 11.82 10.18 -24.31
CA ASN A 54 11.06 10.11 -25.55
C ASN A 54 9.54 10.10 -25.27
N SER A 55 8.73 10.15 -26.32
CA SER A 55 7.26 10.13 -26.21
C SER A 55 6.73 8.84 -25.59
N ASP A 56 7.40 7.71 -25.83
CA ASP A 56 6.97 6.40 -25.34
C ASP A 56 7.18 6.28 -23.82
N ASP A 57 8.33 6.75 -23.32
CA ASP A 57 8.63 6.88 -21.90
C ASP A 57 7.60 7.78 -21.20
N CYS A 58 7.26 8.90 -21.84
CA CYS A 58 6.24 9.82 -21.33
C CYS A 58 4.88 9.12 -21.23
N ASN A 59 4.48 8.39 -22.27
CA ASN A 59 3.23 7.63 -22.30
C ASN A 59 3.18 6.54 -21.21
N ILE A 60 4.28 5.84 -20.96
CA ILE A 60 4.40 4.84 -19.91
C ILE A 60 4.20 5.49 -18.52
N LEU A 61 4.95 6.57 -18.23
CA LEU A 61 4.85 7.26 -16.96
C LEU A 61 3.46 7.89 -16.75
N LEU A 62 2.87 8.49 -17.80
CA LEU A 62 1.52 9.05 -17.74
C LEU A 62 0.47 7.97 -17.46
N LYS A 63 0.61 6.78 -18.03
CA LYS A 63 -0.28 5.64 -17.76
C LYS A 63 -0.20 5.22 -16.29
N ASP A 64 1.01 5.12 -15.74
CA ASP A 64 1.21 4.79 -14.32
C ASP A 64 0.65 5.88 -13.40
N ILE A 65 0.93 7.16 -13.68
CA ILE A 65 0.37 8.30 -12.92
C ILE A 65 -1.16 8.30 -12.97
N ASN A 66 -1.76 8.08 -14.14
CA ASN A 66 -3.21 8.04 -14.30
C ASN A 66 -3.83 6.84 -13.57
N ARG A 67 -3.13 5.69 -13.53
CA ARG A 67 -3.52 4.53 -12.74
C ARG A 67 -3.50 4.84 -11.24
N SER A 68 -2.41 5.43 -10.74
CA SER A 68 -2.30 5.85 -9.33
C SER A 68 -3.38 6.85 -8.94
N LYS A 69 -3.61 7.90 -9.75
CA LYS A 69 -4.69 8.88 -9.52
C LYS A 69 -6.07 8.21 -9.46
N ARG A 70 -6.33 7.25 -10.34
CA ARG A 70 -7.61 6.51 -10.35
C ARG A 70 -7.76 5.67 -9.09
N ILE A 71 -6.72 4.94 -8.69
CA ILE A 71 -6.69 4.15 -7.47
C ILE A 71 -6.95 5.04 -6.25
N THR A 72 -6.24 6.16 -6.09
CA THR A 72 -6.44 7.08 -4.96
C THR A 72 -7.88 7.61 -4.92
N LYS A 73 -8.44 8.02 -6.06
CA LYS A 73 -9.84 8.48 -6.13
C LYS A 73 -10.84 7.37 -5.76
N SER A 74 -10.61 6.14 -6.22
CA SER A 74 -11.44 4.99 -5.86
C SER A 74 -11.39 4.70 -4.36
N PHE A 75 -10.21 4.79 -3.74
CA PHE A 75 -10.07 4.64 -2.29
C PHE A 75 -10.79 5.75 -1.50
N TRP A 76 -10.66 7.01 -1.92
CA TRP A 76 -11.39 8.11 -1.29
C TRP A 76 -12.91 7.93 -1.40
N LEU A 77 -13.40 7.47 -2.55
CA LEU A 77 -14.82 7.14 -2.72
C LEU A 77 -15.25 6.01 -1.80
N MET A 78 -14.49 4.91 -1.72
CA MET A 78 -14.78 3.81 -0.80
C MET A 78 -14.81 4.28 0.66
N CYS A 79 -13.85 5.10 1.06
CA CYS A 79 -13.80 5.69 2.41
C CYS A 79 -15.03 6.52 2.72
N PHE A 80 -15.44 7.38 1.77
CA PHE A 80 -16.63 8.18 1.90
C PHE A 80 -17.87 7.31 2.08
N MET A 81 -18.02 6.26 1.26
CA MET A 81 -19.15 5.33 1.35
C MET A 81 -19.16 4.56 2.68
N VAL A 82 -18.00 4.10 3.17
CA VAL A 82 -17.89 3.46 4.49
C VAL A 82 -18.31 4.43 5.59
N CYS A 83 -17.75 5.65 5.61
CA CYS A 83 -18.09 6.65 6.63
C CYS A 83 -19.58 7.02 6.58
N LEU A 84 -20.16 7.13 5.38
CA LEU A 84 -21.58 7.40 5.18
C LEU A 84 -22.45 6.27 5.74
N LEU A 85 -22.11 5.01 5.47
CA LEU A 85 -22.86 3.89 6.04
C LEU A 85 -22.72 3.81 7.56
N PHE A 86 -21.54 4.07 8.12
CA PHE A 86 -21.35 4.16 9.56
C PHE A 86 -22.16 5.30 10.20
N ALA A 87 -22.34 6.41 9.48
CA ALA A 87 -23.16 7.54 9.93
C ALA A 87 -24.67 7.27 9.83
N ILE A 88 -25.12 6.47 8.86
CA ILE A 88 -26.54 6.21 8.60
C ILE A 88 -27.05 5.00 9.40
N PHE A 89 -26.23 3.95 9.52
CA PHE A 89 -26.63 2.70 10.14
C PHE A 89 -27.27 2.87 11.54
N PRO A 90 -26.68 3.61 12.49
CA PRO A 90 -27.27 3.81 13.80
C PRO A 90 -28.61 4.56 13.80
N LEU A 91 -28.88 5.37 12.76
CA LEU A 91 -30.15 6.11 12.61
C LEU A 91 -31.29 5.22 12.13
N LEU A 92 -30.95 4.17 11.37
CA LEU A 92 -31.92 3.25 10.78
C LEU A 92 -32.10 1.97 11.59
N ASP A 93 -31.15 1.65 12.46
CA ASP A 93 -31.17 0.48 13.33
C ASP A 93 -32.23 0.64 14.43
N LYS A 94 -33.45 0.14 14.16
CA LYS A 94 -34.58 0.11 15.11
C LYS A 94 -34.56 -1.12 16.03
N SER A 95 -33.47 -1.90 16.01
CA SER A 95 -33.36 -3.16 16.76
C SER A 95 -33.34 -2.96 18.28
N GLN A 96 -32.84 -1.81 18.77
CA GLN A 96 -32.79 -1.51 20.20
C GLN A 96 -33.95 -0.62 20.66
N SER A 97 -34.63 -1.05 21.72
CA SER A 97 -35.79 -0.38 22.33
C SER A 97 -35.46 0.96 23.02
N GLU A 98 -34.17 1.27 23.21
CA GLU A 98 -33.69 2.40 24.03
C GLU A 98 -33.25 3.65 23.24
N GLY A 99 -33.45 3.68 21.93
CA GLY A 99 -33.19 4.86 21.09
C GLY A 99 -31.95 4.75 20.20
N ILE A 100 -31.57 5.87 19.57
CA ILE A 100 -30.46 5.94 18.60
C ILE A 100 -29.12 5.82 19.35
N ARG A 101 -28.25 4.91 18.93
CA ARG A 101 -26.89 4.75 19.48
C ARG A 101 -25.85 5.59 18.74
N LEU A 102 -24.71 5.84 19.39
CA LEU A 102 -23.55 6.46 18.76
C LEU A 102 -22.93 5.53 17.68
N PRO A 103 -22.38 6.07 16.58
CA PRO A 103 -21.74 5.28 15.51
C PRO A 103 -20.58 4.43 15.98
N LEU A 104 -19.79 4.94 16.94
CA LEU A 104 -18.68 4.22 17.55
C LEU A 104 -18.92 4.12 19.06
N GLY A 105 -18.94 2.89 19.56
CA GLY A 105 -19.01 2.63 20.99
C GLY A 105 -17.76 3.15 21.70
N GLY A 106 -17.95 3.95 22.76
CA GLY A 106 -16.87 4.55 23.51
C GLY A 106 -17.32 4.96 24.91
N TRP A 107 -16.38 4.98 25.85
CA TRP A 107 -16.63 5.52 27.17
C TRP A 107 -16.34 7.02 27.18
N TYR A 108 -17.26 7.80 27.76
CA TYR A 108 -17.16 9.24 27.89
C TYR A 108 -17.29 9.63 29.37
N PRO A 109 -16.57 10.67 29.85
CA PRO A 109 -16.66 11.13 31.23
C PRO A 109 -17.93 11.97 31.53
N PHE A 110 -18.89 11.99 30.60
CA PHE A 110 -20.15 12.73 30.68
C PHE A 110 -21.29 11.92 30.06
N ASN A 111 -22.54 12.23 30.39
CA ASN A 111 -23.70 11.52 29.87
C ASN A 111 -23.93 11.85 28.39
N THR A 112 -23.72 10.88 27.52
CA THR A 112 -23.91 11.03 26.06
C THR A 112 -25.36 10.85 25.62
N ASN A 113 -26.26 10.41 26.51
CA ASN A 113 -27.65 10.10 26.14
C ASN A 113 -28.57 11.33 26.21
N GLU A 114 -28.06 12.47 26.68
CA GLU A 114 -28.82 13.71 26.82
C GLU A 114 -28.65 14.64 25.62
N SER A 115 -29.73 15.31 25.22
CA SER A 115 -29.71 16.39 24.22
C SER A 115 -29.26 17.70 24.90
N PRO A 116 -28.33 18.49 24.31
CA PRO A 116 -27.76 18.40 22.97
C PRO A 116 -26.42 17.62 22.86
N VAL A 117 -25.94 17.04 23.96
CA VAL A 117 -24.61 16.38 24.03
C VAL A 117 -24.53 15.20 23.06
N PHE A 118 -25.59 14.38 22.97
CA PHE A 118 -25.69 13.26 22.04
C PHE A 118 -25.39 13.71 20.60
N GLN A 119 -26.08 14.74 20.11
CA GLN A 119 -25.95 15.23 18.74
C GLN A 119 -24.55 15.80 18.47
N ILE A 120 -23.96 16.50 19.45
CA ILE A 120 -22.60 17.03 19.35
C ILE A 120 -21.59 15.89 19.21
N VAL A 121 -21.68 14.87 20.07
CA VAL A 121 -20.78 13.70 20.01
C VAL A 121 -20.98 12.91 18.74
N TYR A 122 -22.23 12.76 18.28
CA TYR A 122 -22.56 12.08 17.03
C TYR A 122 -21.88 12.73 15.82
N VAL A 123 -22.04 14.05 15.67
CA VAL A 123 -21.40 14.83 14.60
C VAL A 123 -19.87 14.78 14.72
N TYR A 124 -19.35 14.90 15.95
CA TYR A 124 -17.92 14.79 16.20
C TYR A 124 -17.35 13.43 15.74
N GLN A 125 -18.00 12.31 16.08
CA GLN A 125 -17.53 10.98 15.70
C GLN A 125 -17.51 10.80 14.18
N ILE A 126 -18.54 11.27 13.47
CA ILE A 126 -18.59 11.19 12.00
C ILE A 126 -17.45 11.99 11.37
N LEU A 127 -17.29 13.25 11.78
CA LEU A 127 -16.24 14.12 11.26
C LEU A 127 -14.84 13.58 11.57
N ALA A 128 -14.61 13.13 12.81
CA ALA A 128 -13.34 12.56 13.24
C ALA A 128 -13.01 11.29 12.44
N THR A 129 -13.97 10.39 12.27
CA THR A 129 -13.77 9.14 11.50
C THR A 129 -13.46 9.43 10.05
N TYR A 130 -14.18 10.37 9.43
CA TYR A 130 -13.94 10.76 8.04
C TYR A 130 -12.54 11.38 7.84
N VAL A 131 -12.14 12.32 8.71
CA VAL A 131 -10.82 12.95 8.65
C VAL A 131 -9.71 11.92 8.88
N ASN A 132 -9.86 11.01 9.84
CA ASN A 132 -8.90 9.92 10.06
C ASN A 132 -8.81 8.99 8.86
N GLY A 133 -9.95 8.59 8.28
CA GLY A 133 -10.00 7.72 7.10
C GLY A 133 -9.27 8.33 5.89
N ILE A 134 -9.53 9.60 5.57
CA ILE A 134 -8.83 10.31 4.49
C ILE A 134 -7.33 10.37 4.75
N ARG A 135 -6.91 10.74 5.98
CA ARG A 135 -5.49 10.82 6.32
C ARG A 135 -4.79 9.48 6.17
N ASN A 136 -5.41 8.40 6.67
CA ASN A 136 -4.84 7.05 6.56
C ASN A 136 -4.65 6.66 5.08
N ILE A 137 -5.72 6.74 4.30
CA ILE A 137 -5.69 6.39 2.86
C ILE A 137 -4.70 7.26 2.08
N SER A 138 -4.56 8.53 2.43
CA SER A 138 -3.63 9.42 1.75
C SER A 138 -2.18 8.99 1.96
N ILE A 139 -1.82 8.52 3.17
CA ILE A 139 -0.50 7.95 3.45
C ILE A 139 -0.29 6.65 2.65
N ASP A 140 -1.29 5.77 2.64
CA ASP A 140 -1.13 4.45 2.03
C ASP A 140 -1.05 4.50 0.51
N THR A 141 -1.84 5.38 -0.09
CA THR A 141 -1.79 5.66 -1.53
C THR A 141 -0.53 6.42 -1.92
N PHE A 142 0.02 7.27 -1.05
CA PHE A 142 1.34 7.88 -1.26
C PHE A 142 2.45 6.83 -1.28
N ILE A 143 2.49 5.92 -0.28
CA ILE A 143 3.48 4.83 -0.22
C ILE A 143 3.35 3.94 -1.47
N SER A 144 2.13 3.58 -1.86
CA SER A 144 1.88 2.83 -3.11
C SER A 144 2.40 3.58 -4.34
N GLY A 145 2.19 4.90 -4.39
CA GLY A 145 2.65 5.76 -5.49
C GLY A 145 4.17 5.78 -5.63
N VAL A 146 4.93 5.91 -4.53
CA VAL A 146 6.40 5.90 -4.61
C VAL A 146 6.96 4.53 -4.99
N ILE A 147 6.33 3.42 -4.56
CA ILE A 147 6.72 2.07 -5.00
C ILE A 147 6.40 1.88 -6.49
N MET A 148 5.26 2.41 -6.95
CA MET A 148 4.91 2.43 -8.37
C MET A 148 5.93 3.21 -9.21
N VAL A 149 6.50 4.31 -8.69
CA VAL A 149 7.58 5.05 -9.37
C VAL A 149 8.80 4.15 -9.59
N ILE A 150 9.23 3.35 -8.61
CA ILE A 150 10.33 2.37 -8.78
C ILE A 150 10.00 1.40 -9.92
N SER A 151 8.79 0.84 -9.89
CA SER A 151 8.31 -0.08 -10.91
C SER A 151 8.26 0.56 -12.30
N GLY A 152 7.82 1.81 -12.41
CA GLY A 152 7.79 2.57 -13.66
C GLY A 152 9.20 2.83 -14.21
N GLN A 153 10.14 3.24 -13.35
CA GLN A 153 11.53 3.48 -13.75
C GLN A 153 12.23 2.19 -14.21
N LEU A 154 11.94 1.05 -13.59
CA LEU A 154 12.41 -0.25 -14.08
C LEU A 154 11.80 -0.62 -15.43
N SER A 155 10.53 -0.28 -15.68
CA SER A 155 9.92 -0.46 -17.01
C SER A 155 10.61 0.37 -18.08
N LEU A 156 10.89 1.65 -17.80
CA LEU A 156 11.64 2.52 -18.72
C LEU A 156 13.02 1.95 -19.02
N LEU A 157 13.74 1.52 -17.98
CA LEU A 157 15.08 0.97 -18.15
C LEU A 157 15.06 -0.34 -18.97
N ASN A 158 14.09 -1.22 -18.76
CA ASN A 158 13.91 -2.42 -19.57
C ASN A 158 13.72 -2.07 -21.06
N ASN A 159 12.89 -1.07 -21.36
CA ASN A 159 12.64 -0.61 -22.73
C ASN A 159 13.88 0.04 -23.34
N GLU A 160 14.64 0.82 -22.57
CA GLU A 160 15.91 1.41 -23.03
C GLU A 160 16.90 0.31 -23.46
N PHE A 161 17.00 -0.80 -22.74
CA PHE A 161 17.85 -1.93 -23.15
C PHE A 161 17.36 -2.64 -24.42
N GLN A 162 16.05 -2.82 -24.57
CA GLN A 162 15.47 -3.47 -25.75
C GLN A 162 15.62 -2.61 -27.02
N THR A 163 15.73 -1.29 -26.88
CA THR A 163 15.84 -0.35 -28.00
C THR A 163 17.29 0.05 -28.33
N ILE A 164 18.30 -0.43 -27.61
CA ILE A 164 19.72 -0.08 -27.85
C ILE A 164 20.13 -0.38 -29.30
N ASN A 165 19.75 -1.54 -29.84
CA ASN A 165 20.15 -1.94 -31.19
C ASN A 165 19.56 -1.01 -32.27
N ALA A 166 18.30 -0.58 -32.11
CA ALA A 166 17.69 0.39 -33.02
C ALA A 166 18.44 1.75 -32.96
N LYS A 167 18.76 2.22 -31.74
CA LYS A 167 19.50 3.48 -31.56
C LYS A 167 20.94 3.41 -32.11
N GLN A 168 21.57 2.23 -32.12
CA GLN A 168 22.87 2.07 -32.76
C GLN A 168 22.84 2.38 -34.25
N GLN A 169 21.77 1.98 -34.95
CA GLN A 169 21.60 2.27 -36.37
C GLN A 169 21.49 3.79 -36.59
N ASP A 170 20.74 4.48 -35.74
CA ASP A 170 20.60 5.94 -35.78
C ASP A 170 21.94 6.67 -35.52
N PHE A 171 22.81 6.11 -34.67
CA PHE A 171 24.13 6.67 -34.37
C PHE A 171 25.21 6.34 -35.41
N GLY A 172 24.87 5.70 -36.53
CA GLY A 172 25.83 5.32 -37.56
C GLY A 172 26.93 4.40 -37.04
N HIS A 173 26.61 3.49 -36.12
CA HIS A 173 27.55 2.58 -35.46
C HIS A 173 28.67 3.27 -34.64
N ASN A 174 28.46 4.51 -34.20
CA ASN A 174 29.41 5.20 -33.32
C ASN A 174 29.47 4.52 -31.93
N GLN A 175 30.53 3.74 -31.72
CA GLN A 175 30.75 2.96 -30.50
C GLN A 175 30.84 3.84 -29.23
N VAL A 176 31.30 5.09 -29.37
CA VAL A 176 31.40 6.03 -28.24
C VAL A 176 30.02 6.41 -27.71
N GLU A 177 29.07 6.69 -28.60
CA GLU A 177 27.70 7.08 -28.23
C GLU A 177 26.93 5.90 -27.62
N ILE A 178 27.10 4.69 -28.15
CA ILE A 178 26.48 3.48 -27.61
C ILE A 178 27.01 3.16 -26.21
N ARG A 179 28.32 3.35 -25.99
CA ARG A 179 28.90 3.17 -24.66
C ARG A 179 28.41 4.23 -23.66
N LYS A 180 28.27 5.50 -24.08
CA LYS A 180 27.63 6.55 -23.27
C LYS A 180 26.18 6.20 -22.92
N LEU A 181 25.43 5.61 -23.86
CA LEU A 181 24.07 5.14 -23.61
C LEU A 181 24.02 4.05 -22.54
N LEU A 182 24.92 3.06 -22.61
CA LEU A 182 25.03 2.03 -21.58
C LEU A 182 25.39 2.63 -20.21
N LEU A 183 26.39 3.51 -20.16
CA LEU A 183 26.77 4.23 -18.94
C LEU A 183 25.58 4.97 -18.32
N ARG A 184 24.77 5.65 -19.14
CA ARG A 184 23.54 6.31 -18.70
C ARG A 184 22.52 5.33 -18.11
N ASN A 185 22.35 4.16 -18.73
CA ASN A 185 21.44 3.12 -18.23
C ASN A 185 21.93 2.53 -16.89
N VAL A 186 23.24 2.36 -16.74
CA VAL A 186 23.87 1.94 -15.47
C VAL A 186 23.64 2.98 -14.36
N LEU A 187 23.83 4.27 -14.68
CA LEU A 187 23.57 5.36 -13.73
C LEU A 187 22.10 5.44 -13.35
N HIS A 188 21.19 5.27 -14.31
CA HIS A 188 19.75 5.21 -14.04
C HIS A 188 19.40 4.06 -13.11
N TYR A 189 19.93 2.85 -13.34
CA TYR A 189 19.73 1.72 -12.45
C TYR A 189 20.27 1.97 -11.04
N LYS A 190 21.45 2.59 -10.92
CA LYS A 190 22.01 2.99 -9.61
C LYS A 190 21.08 3.97 -8.88
N SER A 191 20.51 4.93 -9.60
CA SER A 191 19.53 5.87 -9.06
C SER A 191 18.23 5.18 -8.63
N ILE A 192 17.78 4.15 -9.35
CA ILE A 192 16.64 3.29 -8.95
C ILE A 192 16.95 2.51 -7.66
N ILE A 193 18.14 1.90 -7.56
CA ILE A 193 18.56 1.17 -6.34
C ILE A 193 18.53 2.13 -5.14
N THR A 194 19.19 3.28 -5.26
CA THR A 194 19.28 4.29 -4.18
C THR A 194 17.88 4.75 -3.76
N PHE A 195 17.00 5.04 -4.71
CA PHE A 195 15.63 5.43 -4.43
C PHE A 195 14.82 4.30 -3.75
N THR A 196 15.06 3.05 -4.14
CA THR A 196 14.43 1.87 -3.51
C THR A 196 14.87 1.70 -2.07
N ASP A 197 16.15 1.90 -1.78
CA ASP A 197 16.72 1.84 -0.42
C ASP A 197 16.17 2.98 0.45
N ASP A 198 16.05 4.19 -0.11
CA ASP A 198 15.44 5.34 0.56
C ASP A 198 13.97 5.07 0.91
N VAL A 199 13.16 4.56 -0.03
CA VAL A 199 11.75 4.17 0.21
C VAL A 199 11.65 3.10 1.29
N THR A 200 12.47 2.05 1.19
CA THR A 200 12.44 0.91 2.10
C THR A 200 12.81 1.36 3.52
N THR A 201 13.88 2.14 3.67
CA THR A 201 14.35 2.63 4.97
C THR A 201 13.35 3.60 5.61
N LEU A 202 12.77 4.49 4.82
CA LEU A 202 11.84 5.52 5.29
C LEU A 202 10.53 4.90 5.79
N PHE A 203 9.95 3.97 5.02
CA PHE A 203 8.63 3.41 5.33
C PHE A 203 8.68 2.05 6.03
N SER A 204 9.86 1.51 6.33
CA SER A 204 10.02 0.19 6.96
C SER A 204 9.12 -0.01 8.19
N THR A 205 9.09 0.97 9.10
CA THR A 205 8.29 0.93 10.34
C THR A 205 6.78 0.98 10.06
N CYS A 206 6.35 1.78 9.06
CA CYS A 206 4.95 1.82 8.63
C CYS A 206 4.51 0.48 8.04
N LEU A 207 5.34 -0.10 7.18
CA LEU A 207 5.03 -1.34 6.47
C LEU A 207 4.92 -2.53 7.44
N ILE A 208 5.89 -2.67 8.36
CA ILE A 208 5.89 -3.77 9.32
C ILE A 208 4.73 -3.66 10.32
N SER A 209 4.47 -2.47 10.85
CA SER A 209 3.38 -2.25 11.80
C SER A 209 2.02 -2.54 11.17
N GLN A 210 1.79 -2.08 9.93
CA GLN A 210 0.58 -2.41 9.16
C GLN A 210 0.47 -3.92 8.94
N PHE A 211 1.53 -4.61 8.49
CA PHE A 211 1.45 -6.04 8.20
C PHE A 211 1.10 -6.86 9.44
N VAL A 212 1.79 -6.64 10.56
CA VAL A 212 1.53 -7.36 11.81
C VAL A 212 0.11 -7.11 12.31
N VAL A 213 -0.30 -5.84 12.36
CA VAL A 213 -1.61 -5.48 12.92
C VAL A 213 -2.75 -5.87 11.98
N SER A 214 -2.52 -5.87 10.67
CA SER A 214 -3.53 -6.25 9.68
C SER A 214 -4.02 -7.68 9.85
N VAL A 215 -3.16 -8.61 10.28
CA VAL A 215 -3.56 -9.99 10.53
C VAL A 215 -4.66 -10.05 11.60
N VAL A 216 -4.49 -9.26 12.66
CA VAL A 216 -5.48 -9.16 13.75
C VAL A 216 -6.72 -8.41 13.28
N ILE A 217 -6.58 -7.28 12.57
CA ILE A 217 -7.73 -6.51 12.05
C ILE A 217 -8.60 -7.37 11.14
N ILE A 218 -8.00 -8.07 10.17
CA ILE A 218 -8.72 -8.94 9.22
C ILE A 218 -9.43 -10.07 9.97
N CYS A 219 -8.76 -10.71 10.93
CA CYS A 219 -9.37 -11.76 11.75
C CYS A 219 -10.60 -11.23 12.53
N MET A 220 -10.45 -10.12 13.25
CA MET A 220 -11.51 -9.58 14.11
C MET A 220 -12.71 -9.07 13.32
N THR A 221 -12.48 -8.48 12.15
CA THR A 221 -13.54 -7.98 11.27
C THR A 221 -14.28 -9.12 10.58
N MET A 222 -13.59 -10.19 10.18
CA MET A 222 -14.22 -11.41 9.68
C MET A 222 -15.10 -12.07 10.73
N PHE A 223 -14.64 -12.10 11.98
CA PHE A 223 -15.45 -12.57 13.11
C PHE A 223 -16.72 -11.72 13.28
N GLN A 224 -16.56 -10.39 13.33
CA GLN A 224 -17.70 -9.47 13.39
C GLN A 224 -18.68 -9.63 12.21
N LEU A 225 -18.17 -9.85 11.00
CA LEU A 225 -19.02 -10.13 9.83
C LEU A 225 -19.82 -11.43 9.97
N SER A 226 -19.31 -12.42 10.69
CA SER A 226 -20.00 -13.71 10.91
C SER A 226 -21.15 -13.63 11.92
N LEU A 227 -21.14 -12.60 12.78
CA LEU A 227 -22.17 -12.38 13.81
C LEU A 227 -23.37 -11.56 13.30
N VAL A 228 -23.20 -10.85 12.18
CA VAL A 228 -24.18 -9.88 11.69
C VAL A 228 -24.98 -10.45 10.50
N PRO A 229 -26.29 -10.19 10.39
CA PRO A 229 -27.09 -10.62 9.25
C PRO A 229 -26.56 -10.07 7.92
N VAL A 230 -26.40 -10.95 6.91
CA VAL A 230 -25.76 -10.66 5.61
C VAL A 230 -26.41 -9.50 4.84
N LEU A 231 -27.72 -9.31 4.98
CA LEU A 231 -28.48 -8.26 4.28
C LEU A 231 -28.61 -6.95 5.09
N SER A 232 -27.93 -6.83 6.23
CA SER A 232 -27.96 -5.62 7.04
C SER A 232 -27.01 -4.54 6.51
N LEU A 233 -27.33 -3.27 6.80
CA LEU A 233 -26.43 -2.14 6.51
C LEU A 233 -25.11 -2.24 7.29
N GLN A 234 -25.12 -2.85 8.47
CA GLN A 234 -23.92 -3.12 9.27
C GLN A 234 -23.00 -4.12 8.58
N PHE A 235 -23.55 -5.19 8.01
CA PHE A 235 -22.75 -6.15 7.24
C PHE A 235 -22.11 -5.47 6.03
N LEU A 236 -22.88 -4.67 5.28
CA LEU A 236 -22.35 -3.94 4.13
C LEU A 236 -21.22 -2.96 4.52
N SER A 237 -21.37 -2.23 5.62
CA SER A 237 -20.36 -1.26 6.09
C SER A 237 -19.07 -1.96 6.53
N MET A 238 -19.19 -3.05 7.30
CA MET A 238 -18.05 -3.87 7.74
C MET A 238 -17.36 -4.57 6.56
N ALA A 239 -18.12 -5.07 5.59
CA ALA A 239 -17.58 -5.73 4.40
C ALA A 239 -16.81 -4.75 3.52
N MET A 240 -17.32 -3.53 3.33
CA MET A 240 -16.60 -2.49 2.59
C MET A 240 -15.35 -2.02 3.34
N TYR A 241 -15.42 -1.87 4.66
CA TYR A 241 -14.24 -1.58 5.49
C TYR A 241 -13.17 -2.67 5.33
N GLN A 242 -13.58 -3.95 5.40
CA GLN A 242 -12.68 -5.08 5.23
C GLN A 242 -12.06 -5.10 3.82
N ALA A 243 -12.85 -4.82 2.78
CA ALA A 243 -12.35 -4.68 1.42
C ALA A 243 -11.32 -3.55 1.28
N CYS A 244 -11.52 -2.42 1.97
CA CYS A 244 -10.54 -1.32 2.00
C CYS A 244 -9.21 -1.75 2.62
N MET A 245 -9.26 -2.42 3.78
CA MET A 245 -8.05 -2.92 4.47
C MET A 245 -7.28 -3.94 3.61
N LEU A 246 -8.00 -4.86 2.96
CA LEU A 246 -7.39 -5.84 2.05
C LEU A 246 -6.74 -5.18 0.84
N LEU A 247 -7.42 -4.22 0.23
CA LEU A 247 -6.94 -3.52 -0.95
C LEU A 247 -5.68 -2.70 -0.64
N GLU A 248 -5.59 -2.09 0.54
CA GLU A 248 -4.42 -1.32 0.98
C GLU A 248 -3.15 -2.19 0.99
N ILE A 249 -3.22 -3.35 1.65
CA ILE A 249 -2.09 -4.29 1.76
C ILE A 249 -1.79 -4.91 0.40
N PHE A 250 -2.82 -5.24 -0.36
CA PHE A 250 -2.69 -5.78 -1.71
C PHE A 250 -1.91 -4.83 -2.61
N LEU A 251 -2.20 -3.53 -2.58
CA LEU A 251 -1.50 -2.56 -3.44
C LEU A 251 0.00 -2.50 -3.15
N TRP A 252 0.39 -2.47 -1.89
CA TRP A 252 1.81 -2.48 -1.51
C TRP A 252 2.51 -3.75 -2.00
N CYS A 253 1.88 -4.90 -1.79
CA CYS A 253 2.42 -6.19 -2.21
C CYS A 253 2.42 -6.35 -3.74
N TYR A 254 1.41 -5.83 -4.43
CA TYR A 254 1.30 -5.86 -5.89
C TYR A 254 2.40 -5.01 -6.52
N TYR A 255 2.56 -3.75 -6.11
CA TYR A 255 3.60 -2.89 -6.67
C TYR A 255 5.00 -3.34 -6.26
N GLY A 256 5.18 -3.87 -5.05
CA GLY A 256 6.43 -4.52 -4.65
C GLY A 256 6.76 -5.73 -5.53
N ASN A 257 5.76 -6.56 -5.84
CA ASN A 257 5.92 -7.70 -6.74
C ASN A 257 6.27 -7.27 -8.17
N GLU A 258 5.65 -6.20 -8.67
CA GLU A 258 6.00 -5.61 -9.97
C GLU A 258 7.46 -5.13 -10.00
N VAL A 259 7.98 -4.55 -8.92
CA VAL A 259 9.40 -4.19 -8.80
C VAL A 259 10.29 -5.43 -8.92
N ILE A 260 9.95 -6.51 -8.22
CA ILE A 260 10.69 -7.78 -8.29
C ILE A 260 10.70 -8.34 -9.71
N LEU A 261 9.52 -8.39 -10.35
CA LEU A 261 9.36 -8.94 -11.70
C LEU A 261 10.15 -8.13 -12.74
N LYS A 262 9.97 -6.80 -12.74
CA LYS A 262 10.65 -5.91 -13.70
C LYS A 262 12.15 -5.85 -13.48
N SER A 263 12.60 -5.93 -12.23
CA SER A 263 14.03 -6.02 -11.92
C SER A 263 14.63 -7.35 -12.38
N THR A 264 13.90 -8.46 -12.26
CA THR A 264 14.35 -9.77 -12.74
C THR A 264 14.48 -9.79 -14.26
N ASN A 265 13.51 -9.20 -14.96
CA ASN A 265 13.50 -9.11 -16.42
C ASN A 265 14.63 -8.25 -17.00
N LEU A 266 15.23 -7.37 -16.19
CA LEU A 266 16.25 -6.44 -16.64
C LEU A 266 17.50 -7.13 -17.21
N THR A 267 17.92 -8.23 -16.59
CA THR A 267 19.03 -9.06 -17.10
C THR A 267 18.72 -9.60 -18.49
N MET A 268 17.49 -10.07 -18.71
CA MET A 268 17.07 -10.62 -20.01
C MET A 268 16.93 -9.53 -21.07
N SER A 269 16.42 -8.35 -20.70
CA SER A 269 16.36 -7.18 -21.59
C SER A 269 17.76 -6.72 -22.00
N ALA A 270 18.70 -6.69 -21.07
CA ALA A 270 20.11 -6.39 -21.35
C ALA A 270 20.76 -7.44 -22.26
N TYR A 271 20.51 -8.73 -22.03
CA TYR A 271 21.02 -9.81 -22.88
C TYR A 271 20.47 -9.72 -24.33
N ARG A 272 19.23 -9.26 -24.50
CA ARG A 272 18.56 -9.14 -25.80
C ARG A 272 18.89 -7.84 -26.56
N CYS A 273 19.82 -7.01 -26.07
CA CYS A 273 20.08 -5.69 -26.67
C CYS A 273 20.89 -5.71 -27.98
N GLY A 274 21.15 -6.88 -28.58
CA GLY A 274 21.94 -7.01 -29.81
C GLY A 274 23.46 -6.87 -29.64
N TRP A 275 23.98 -7.10 -28.42
CA TRP A 275 25.37 -6.81 -28.03
C TRP A 275 26.48 -7.56 -28.79
N VAL A 276 26.14 -8.57 -29.62
CA VAL A 276 27.11 -9.42 -30.34
C VAL A 276 28.01 -8.58 -31.26
N GLU A 277 27.46 -7.55 -31.90
CA GLU A 277 28.16 -6.70 -32.86
C GLU A 277 28.87 -5.50 -32.21
N PHE A 278 28.77 -5.35 -30.89
CA PHE A 278 29.31 -4.17 -30.20
C PHE A 278 30.77 -4.38 -29.79
N SER A 279 31.44 -3.26 -29.47
CA SER A 279 32.83 -3.22 -29.00
C SER A 279 33.09 -4.13 -27.79
N LYS A 280 34.35 -4.54 -27.60
CA LYS A 280 34.77 -5.39 -26.48
C LYS A 280 34.51 -4.70 -25.14
N GLU A 281 34.73 -3.39 -25.08
CA GLU A 281 34.52 -2.56 -23.90
C GLU A 281 33.04 -2.54 -23.51
N PHE A 282 32.13 -2.36 -24.47
CA PHE A 282 30.69 -2.44 -24.22
C PHE A 282 30.30 -3.81 -23.65
N LYS A 283 30.80 -4.89 -24.26
CA LYS A 283 30.48 -6.26 -23.83
C LYS A 283 30.91 -6.51 -22.38
N GLN A 284 32.08 -6.02 -21.99
CA GLN A 284 32.57 -6.09 -20.61
C GLN A 284 31.67 -5.28 -19.65
N ASP A 285 31.37 -4.03 -20.00
CA ASP A 285 30.51 -3.15 -19.19
C ASP A 285 29.09 -3.76 -19.03
N LEU A 286 28.52 -4.33 -20.10
CA LEU A 286 27.22 -5.02 -20.08
C LEU A 286 27.26 -6.28 -19.20
N LEU A 287 28.35 -7.05 -19.24
CA LEU A 287 28.50 -8.25 -18.43
C LEU A 287 28.48 -7.92 -16.92
N PHE A 288 29.18 -6.85 -16.51
CA PHE A 288 29.12 -6.35 -15.13
C PHE A 288 27.69 -5.95 -14.74
N PHE A 289 27.00 -5.25 -15.63
CA PHE A 289 25.60 -4.87 -15.41
C PHE A 289 24.71 -6.10 -15.23
N MET A 290 24.77 -7.08 -16.15
CA MET A 290 23.98 -8.31 -16.09
C MET A 290 24.26 -9.12 -14.81
N THR A 291 25.53 -9.20 -14.40
CA THR A 291 25.92 -9.88 -13.15
C THR A 291 25.25 -9.23 -11.93
N ARG A 292 25.14 -7.89 -11.91
CA ARG A 292 24.44 -7.20 -10.83
C ARG A 292 22.92 -7.39 -10.91
N THR A 293 22.33 -7.34 -12.10
CA THR A 293 20.87 -7.41 -12.27
C THR A 293 20.31 -8.81 -12.09
N GLN A 294 21.14 -9.85 -12.04
CA GLN A 294 20.74 -11.19 -11.62
C GLN A 294 20.17 -11.23 -10.20
N PHE A 295 20.53 -10.27 -9.35
CA PHE A 295 19.95 -10.09 -8.02
C PHE A 295 18.77 -9.11 -8.10
N PRO A 296 17.51 -9.60 -8.02
CA PRO A 296 16.34 -8.76 -8.18
C PRO A 296 16.20 -7.78 -7.01
N LEU A 297 15.74 -6.57 -7.32
CA LEU A 297 15.36 -5.57 -6.34
C LEU A 297 14.13 -6.03 -5.57
N LYS A 298 14.23 -6.03 -4.24
CA LYS A 298 13.17 -6.40 -3.31
C LYS A 298 13.00 -5.29 -2.28
N LEU A 299 11.76 -4.88 -2.05
CA LEU A 299 11.42 -3.99 -0.93
C LEU A 299 11.08 -4.84 0.30
N TYR A 300 11.54 -4.39 1.48
CA TYR A 300 11.34 -5.11 2.74
C TYR A 300 10.57 -4.27 3.77
N ALA A 301 9.58 -4.87 4.41
CA ALA A 301 8.94 -4.37 5.62
C ALA A 301 9.72 -4.86 6.84
N GLY A 302 10.24 -3.94 7.66
CA GLY A 302 10.99 -4.26 8.87
C GLY A 302 12.32 -5.00 8.65
N GLY A 303 12.76 -5.14 7.40
CA GLY A 303 13.93 -5.96 7.02
C GLY A 303 13.66 -7.47 6.89
N TYR A 304 12.44 -7.93 7.19
CA TYR A 304 12.11 -9.37 7.23
C TYR A 304 11.13 -9.79 6.13
N PHE A 305 10.06 -9.02 5.91
CA PHE A 305 8.99 -9.41 4.98
C PHE A 305 9.15 -8.68 3.66
N THR A 306 9.26 -9.43 2.56
CA THR A 306 9.27 -8.83 1.23
C THR A 306 7.89 -8.30 0.87
N LEU A 307 7.82 -7.17 0.17
CA LEU A 307 6.57 -6.71 -0.43
C LEU A 307 6.31 -7.53 -1.69
N SER A 308 5.57 -8.62 -1.52
CA SER A 308 5.28 -9.60 -2.57
C SER A 308 3.88 -10.19 -2.40
N LEU A 309 3.30 -10.71 -3.48
CA LEU A 309 1.99 -11.36 -3.43
C LEU A 309 1.99 -12.59 -2.50
N ASP A 310 3.12 -13.27 -2.35
CA ASP A 310 3.27 -14.37 -1.39
C ASP A 310 3.07 -13.90 0.06
N THR A 311 3.57 -12.71 0.40
CA THR A 311 3.42 -12.11 1.74
C THR A 311 1.96 -11.72 1.98
N PHE A 312 1.30 -11.16 0.97
CA PHE A 312 -0.13 -10.89 1.03
C PHE A 312 -0.93 -12.18 1.28
N MET A 313 -0.65 -13.26 0.54
CA MET A 313 -1.30 -14.56 0.75
C MET A 313 -1.00 -15.14 2.14
N ALA A 314 0.20 -14.95 2.68
CA ALA A 314 0.55 -15.37 4.04
C ALA A 314 -0.26 -14.61 5.10
N ILE A 315 -0.45 -13.29 4.93
CA ILE A 315 -1.31 -12.47 5.80
C ILE A 315 -2.75 -12.99 5.76
N LEU A 316 -3.31 -13.25 4.58
CA LEU A 316 -4.68 -13.78 4.45
C LEU A 316 -4.85 -15.14 5.12
N LYS A 317 -3.93 -16.08 4.87
CA LYS A 317 -3.97 -17.43 5.47
C LYS A 317 -3.86 -17.38 7.00
N SER A 318 -2.99 -16.52 7.52
CA SER A 318 -2.82 -16.34 8.96
C SER A 318 -4.09 -15.75 9.59
N SER A 319 -4.66 -14.72 8.95
CA SER A 319 -5.89 -14.08 9.42
C SER A 319 -7.08 -15.03 9.42
N TRP A 320 -7.23 -15.83 8.36
CA TRP A 320 -8.27 -16.86 8.26
C TRP A 320 -8.11 -17.93 9.34
N SER A 321 -6.89 -18.38 9.60
CA SER A 321 -6.61 -19.39 10.62
C SER A 321 -6.99 -18.88 12.02
N TYR A 322 -6.64 -17.64 12.35
CA TYR A 322 -7.05 -17.01 13.61
C TYR A 322 -8.56 -16.78 13.68
N PHE A 323 -9.21 -16.39 12.58
CA PHE A 323 -10.66 -16.26 12.51
C PHE A 323 -11.35 -17.60 12.79
N ALA A 324 -10.91 -18.69 12.14
CA ALA A 324 -11.47 -20.02 12.32
C ALA A 324 -11.30 -20.52 13.76
N MET A 325 -10.14 -20.25 14.39
CA MET A 325 -9.91 -20.52 15.80
C MET A 325 -10.90 -19.75 16.68
N LEU A 326 -10.99 -18.43 16.51
CA LEU A 326 -11.84 -17.55 17.30
C LEU A 326 -13.31 -17.97 17.20
N ASN A 327 -13.78 -18.26 15.98
CA ASN A 327 -15.14 -18.73 15.73
C ASN A 327 -15.43 -20.10 16.40
N THR A 328 -14.44 -20.98 16.44
CA THR A 328 -14.57 -22.29 17.12
C THR A 328 -14.62 -22.15 18.64
N VAL A 329 -13.90 -21.18 19.22
CA VAL A 329 -13.96 -20.91 20.66
C VAL A 329 -15.32 -20.31 21.03
N HIS A 330 -15.78 -19.33 20.27
CA HIS A 330 -17.08 -18.70 20.47
C HIS A 330 -18.24 -19.69 20.37
N SER A 331 -18.23 -20.58 19.36
CA SER A 331 -19.29 -21.59 19.21
C SER A 331 -19.32 -22.62 20.35
N LYS A 332 -18.18 -22.86 21.02
CA LYS A 332 -18.11 -23.72 22.21
C LYS A 332 -18.55 -23.02 23.51
N GLU A 333 -18.50 -21.70 23.57
CA GLU A 333 -19.01 -20.95 24.74
C GLU A 333 -20.54 -20.83 24.74
N ILE A 334 -21.18 -20.93 23.56
CA ILE A 334 -22.63 -20.85 23.40
C ILE A 334 -23.33 -22.20 23.64
N VAL A 335 -22.60 -23.32 23.57
CA VAL A 335 -23.08 -24.69 23.83
C VAL A 335 -22.77 -25.08 25.26
#